data_AF-A0A644SX25-F1
#
_entry.id   AF-A0A644SX25-F1
#
_cell.length_a   1.000
_cell.length_b   1.000
_cell.length_c   1.000
_cell.angle_alpha   90.00
_cell.angle_beta   90.00
_cell.angle_gamma   90.00
#
_symmetry.space_group_name_H-M   'P 1'
#
loop_
_entity.id
_entity.type
_entity.pdbx_description
1 polymer ?
#
loop_
_entity_poly.entity_id
_entity_poly.type
_entity_poly.pdbx_seq_one_letter_code
_entity_poly.pdbx_strand_id
1 'polypeptide(L)'
;MLNFGEWNGGIIFFSMLHLLIFLLAAPLLQGWIKKVKAFWQMRQGPSLFQPYRDLWKYMRKEEVVSEHASWIFLVTPSLVLGSTILASFVVPGPWGWAPIHSSGSMFWLAASLGLARFFLALAGLDAGGTFGGMGSSREVFVAALVEPGFILSLAVLALMTETTSLVGMSAALQGLSIFETPRILALFALFVIVIAELGRIPVDNPDTHLELTMIHEGMLLDYSGPSLGFLTWAEQLKQLLLLQLLACLILPVNIQVMNSWSEGISFGMLLSHGILQSGFLALLGTFFATLESINVKVRLFRIPNVLAMGLAAAVLALLTLWITKGGI
;
A
#
# COMPACT_ATOMS: atom_id res chain seq x y z
N MET A 1 -25.56 0.71 -8.61
CA MET A 1 -26.16 1.99 -8.22
C MET A 1 -25.62 2.35 -6.85
N LEU A 2 -24.93 3.49 -6.73
CA LEU A 2 -24.50 4.01 -5.44
C LEU A 2 -25.76 4.35 -4.63
N ASN A 3 -26.11 3.52 -3.64
CA ASN A 3 -27.13 3.87 -2.66
C ASN A 3 -26.55 4.97 -1.76
N PHE A 4 -26.58 6.21 -2.25
CA PHE A 4 -26.23 7.41 -1.48
C PHE A 4 -27.22 7.69 -0.33
N GLY A 5 -28.26 6.86 -0.17
CA GLY A 5 -29.32 7.00 0.84
C GLY A 5 -29.00 6.46 2.24
N GLU A 6 -27.86 5.80 2.46
CA GLU A 6 -27.51 5.20 3.76
C GLU A 6 -26.31 5.86 4.43
N TRP A 7 -26.00 7.14 4.17
CA TRP A 7 -25.01 7.86 5.00
C TRP A 7 -25.64 8.26 6.33
N ASN A 8 -25.84 7.27 7.20
CA ASN A 8 -26.29 7.48 8.56
C ASN A 8 -25.14 8.15 9.36
N GLY A 9 -25.45 8.96 10.38
CA GLY A 9 -24.43 9.66 11.18
C GLY A 9 -23.36 8.73 11.77
N GLY A 10 -23.74 7.47 12.06
CA GLY A 10 -22.82 6.42 12.49
C GLY A 10 -21.78 6.03 11.43
N ILE A 11 -22.16 5.92 10.15
CA ILE A 11 -21.22 5.55 9.07
C ILE A 11 -20.17 6.63 8.91
N ILE A 12 -20.58 7.90 8.91
CA ILE A 12 -19.67 9.04 8.81
C ILE A 12 -18.66 9.01 9.98
N PHE A 13 -19.13 8.76 11.20
CA PHE A 13 -18.26 8.64 12.36
C PHE A 13 -17.24 7.50 12.22
N PHE A 14 -17.68 6.29 11.85
CA PHE A 14 -16.78 5.16 11.63
C PHE A 14 -15.81 5.39 10.47
N SER A 15 -16.22 6.07 9.40
CA SER A 15 -15.33 6.44 8.29
C SER A 15 -14.24 7.41 8.72
N MET A 16 -14.58 8.42 9.52
CA MET A 16 -13.60 9.38 10.06
C MET A 16 -12.62 8.69 11.02
N LEU A 17 -13.12 7.81 11.87
CA LEU A 17 -12.30 7.02 12.79
C LEU A 17 -11.35 6.08 12.01
N HIS A 18 -11.84 5.40 10.98
CA HIS A 18 -11.03 4.55 10.11
C HIS A 18 -9.90 5.35 9.45
N LEU A 19 -10.23 6.47 8.83
CA LEU A 19 -9.23 7.35 8.20
C LEU A 19 -8.19 7.83 9.21
N LEU A 20 -8.61 8.24 10.41
CA LEU A 20 -7.71 8.70 11.47
C LEU A 20 -6.76 7.58 11.92
N ILE A 21 -7.26 6.34 12.04
CA ILE A 21 -6.42 5.18 12.38
C ILE A 21 -5.38 4.94 11.30
N PHE A 22 -5.74 4.94 10.01
CA PHE A 22 -4.76 4.73 8.94
C PHE A 22 -3.70 5.84 8.88
N LEU A 23 -4.13 7.10 8.97
CA LEU A 23 -3.23 8.25 8.94
C LEU A 23 -2.23 8.26 10.11
N LEU A 24 -2.68 7.87 11.31
CA LEU A 24 -1.81 7.77 12.47
C LEU A 24 -0.98 6.48 12.47
N ALA A 25 -1.50 5.34 12.02
CA ALA A 25 -0.76 4.08 12.02
C ALA A 25 0.37 4.06 10.97
N ALA A 26 0.24 4.82 9.89
CA ALA A 26 1.21 4.82 8.79
C ALA A 26 2.64 5.24 9.23
N PRO A 27 2.84 6.40 9.91
CA PRO A 27 4.15 6.76 10.45
C PRO A 27 4.66 5.77 11.51
N LEU A 28 3.77 5.16 12.30
CA LEU A 28 4.13 4.19 13.34
C LEU A 28 4.77 2.93 12.72
N LEU A 29 4.14 2.39 11.69
CA LEU A 29 4.63 1.23 10.95
C LEU A 29 5.98 1.52 10.31
N GLN A 30 6.15 2.72 9.72
CA GLN A 30 7.44 3.11 9.16
C GLN A 30 8.54 3.20 10.23
N GLY A 31 8.21 3.71 11.41
CA GLY A 31 9.13 3.75 12.55
C GLY A 31 9.52 2.34 13.02
N TRP A 32 8.56 1.42 13.05
CA TRP A 32 8.77 0.02 13.40
C TRP A 32 9.75 -0.66 12.42
N ILE A 33 9.50 -0.53 11.13
CA ILE A 33 10.37 -1.09 10.09
C ILE A 33 11.80 -0.55 10.21
N LYS A 34 11.98 0.77 10.38
CA LYS A 34 13.31 1.38 10.56
C LYS A 34 14.04 0.82 11.79
N LYS A 35 13.31 0.56 12.88
CA LYS A 35 13.88 -0.03 14.09
C LYS A 35 14.33 -1.48 13.88
N VAL A 36 13.56 -2.27 13.13
CA VAL A 36 13.92 -3.65 12.78
C VAL A 36 15.12 -3.68 11.84
N LYS A 37 15.19 -2.81 10.83
CA LYS A 37 16.37 -2.69 9.95
C LYS A 37 17.63 -2.33 10.74
N ALA A 38 17.53 -1.41 11.71
CA ALA A 38 18.65 -1.04 12.56
C ALA A 38 19.14 -2.22 13.43
N PHE A 39 18.21 -3.05 13.93
CA PHE A 39 18.54 -4.27 14.65
C PHE A 39 19.35 -5.26 13.79
N TRP A 40 18.92 -5.54 12.57
CA TRP A 40 19.67 -6.40 11.63
C TRP A 40 21.03 -5.82 11.22
N GLN A 41 21.15 -4.50 11.21
CA GLN A 41 22.39 -3.79 10.93
C GLN A 41 23.31 -3.63 12.16
N MET A 42 22.95 -4.22 13.31
CA MET A 42 23.69 -4.11 14.56
C MET A 42 23.98 -2.66 15.00
N ARG A 43 23.04 -1.74 14.72
CA ARG A 43 23.13 -0.33 15.12
C ARG A 43 21.94 0.09 15.97
N GLN A 44 22.11 1.13 16.78
CA GLN A 44 20.99 1.74 17.49
C GLN A 44 20.08 2.47 16.49
N GLY A 45 18.84 2.00 16.37
CA GLY A 45 17.84 2.59 15.49
C GLY A 45 17.18 3.85 16.03
N PRO A 46 16.50 4.64 15.18
CA PRO A 46 15.73 5.79 15.62
C PRO A 46 14.56 5.39 16.54
N SER A 47 14.04 6.35 17.29
CA SER A 47 12.84 6.15 18.10
C SER A 47 11.63 5.78 17.22
N LEU A 48 10.68 5.01 17.78
CA LEU A 48 9.47 4.60 17.05
C LEU A 48 8.66 5.81 16.55
N PHE A 49 8.66 6.90 17.31
CA PHE A 49 7.95 8.13 16.98
C PHE A 49 8.73 9.09 16.06
N GLN A 50 9.89 8.69 15.57
CA GLN A 50 10.72 9.53 14.71
C GLN A 50 9.98 9.99 13.44
N PRO A 51 9.23 9.14 12.71
CA PRO A 51 8.52 9.58 11.51
C PRO A 51 7.48 10.68 11.77
N TYR A 52 6.82 10.67 12.94
CA TYR A 52 5.91 11.77 13.31
C TYR A 52 6.65 13.09 13.54
N ARG A 53 7.83 13.03 14.18
CA ARG A 53 8.68 14.20 14.38
C ARG A 53 9.20 14.74 13.05
N ASP A 54 9.50 13.85 12.11
CA ASP A 54 9.93 14.24 10.76
C ASP A 54 8.79 14.91 9.98
N LEU A 55 7.57 14.37 10.01
CA LEU A 55 6.39 15.02 9.42
C LEU A 55 6.14 16.39 10.04
N TRP A 56 6.16 16.48 11.38
CA TRP A 56 6.04 17.76 12.09
C TRP A 56 7.11 18.74 11.63
N LYS A 57 8.37 18.30 11.52
CA LYS A 57 9.49 19.12 11.06
C LYS A 57 9.25 19.64 9.65
N TYR A 58 8.79 18.81 8.71
CA TYR A 58 8.51 19.23 7.33
C TYR A 58 7.41 20.30 7.27
N MET A 59 6.34 20.17 8.06
CA MET A 59 5.25 21.16 8.12
C MET A 59 5.68 22.53 8.67
N ARG A 60 6.86 22.63 9.30
CA ARG A 60 7.39 23.89 9.86
C ARG A 60 8.55 24.48 9.06
N LYS A 61 8.98 23.81 8.00
CA LYS A 61 10.04 24.31 7.14
C LYS A 61 9.44 25.21 6.05
N GLU A 62 10.25 26.15 5.59
CA GLU A 62 9.94 26.91 4.38
C GLU A 62 10.05 26.01 3.16
N GLU A 63 9.17 26.26 2.19
CA GLU A 63 9.16 25.55 0.91
C GLU A 63 9.91 26.39 -0.11
N VAL A 64 10.88 25.76 -0.77
CA VAL A 64 11.60 26.30 -1.92
C VAL A 64 11.10 25.54 -3.14
N VAL A 65 10.56 26.30 -4.10
CA VAL A 65 10.05 25.78 -5.37
C VAL A 65 10.92 26.32 -6.51
N SER A 66 11.23 25.49 -7.49
CA SER A 66 11.98 25.88 -8.68
C SER A 66 11.22 26.92 -9.50
N GLU A 67 11.94 27.92 -10.04
CA GLU A 67 11.36 28.93 -10.95
C GLU A 67 10.85 28.33 -12.27
N HIS A 68 11.33 27.14 -12.63
CA HIS A 68 10.94 26.43 -13.84
C HIS A 68 9.81 25.42 -13.64
N ALA A 69 9.36 25.23 -12.40
CA ALA A 69 8.27 24.31 -12.09
C ALA A 69 6.92 24.90 -12.52
N SER A 70 6.06 24.07 -13.12
CA SER A 70 4.71 24.46 -13.48
C SER A 70 3.73 24.28 -12.31
N TRP A 71 2.45 24.58 -12.55
CA TRP A 71 1.37 24.32 -11.61
C TRP A 71 1.25 22.83 -11.23
N ILE A 72 1.73 21.91 -12.08
CA ILE A 72 1.69 20.47 -11.83
C ILE A 72 2.50 20.14 -10.58
N PHE A 73 3.72 20.68 -10.46
CA PHE A 73 4.57 20.51 -9.29
C PHE A 73 3.88 20.96 -7.98
N LEU A 74 3.17 22.09 -8.01
CA LEU A 74 2.49 22.64 -6.82
C LEU A 74 1.30 21.79 -6.36
N VAL A 75 0.53 21.26 -7.31
CA VAL A 75 -0.71 20.52 -7.01
C VAL A 75 -0.44 19.05 -6.69
N THR A 76 0.67 18.48 -7.19
CA THR A 76 1.01 17.06 -7.06
C THR A 76 1.05 16.54 -5.62
N PRO A 77 1.72 17.19 -4.64
CA PRO A 77 1.76 16.71 -3.26
C PRO A 77 0.36 16.50 -2.65
N SER A 78 -0.55 17.43 -2.92
CA SER A 78 -1.93 17.37 -2.43
C SER A 78 -2.73 16.28 -3.14
N LEU A 79 -2.53 16.10 -4.45
CA LEU A 79 -3.21 15.03 -5.22
C LEU A 79 -2.72 13.64 -4.84
N VAL A 80 -1.42 13.46 -4.62
CA VAL A 80 -0.83 12.17 -4.23
C VAL A 80 -1.30 11.79 -2.82
N LEU A 81 -1.30 12.73 -1.87
CA LEU A 81 -1.84 12.47 -0.54
C LEU A 81 -3.37 12.23 -0.61
N GLY A 82 -4.09 13.02 -1.39
CA GLY A 82 -5.53 12.86 -1.58
C GLY A 82 -5.91 11.51 -2.19
N SER A 83 -5.20 11.06 -3.23
CA SER A 83 -5.49 9.78 -3.88
C SER A 83 -5.12 8.59 -2.99
N THR A 84 -4.04 8.67 -2.22
CA THR A 84 -3.70 7.64 -1.23
C THR A 84 -4.68 7.61 -0.05
N ILE A 85 -5.25 8.76 0.36
CA ILE A 85 -6.37 8.80 1.30
C ILE A 85 -7.62 8.14 0.70
N LEU A 86 -7.94 8.40 -0.57
CA LEU A 86 -9.06 7.73 -1.25
C LEU A 86 -8.86 6.21 -1.33
N ALA A 87 -7.62 5.74 -1.47
CA ALA A 87 -7.28 4.32 -1.39
C ALA A 87 -7.62 3.72 -0.01
N SER A 88 -7.43 4.48 1.07
CA SER A 88 -7.69 4.02 2.43
C SER A 88 -9.15 3.72 2.73
N PHE A 89 -10.10 4.35 2.02
CA PHE A 89 -11.53 4.09 2.20
C PHE A 89 -11.99 2.73 1.69
N VAL A 90 -11.10 2.03 0.99
CA VAL A 90 -11.42 0.82 0.25
C VAL A 90 -10.71 -0.40 0.83
N VAL A 91 -9.54 -0.19 1.44
CA VAL A 91 -8.78 -1.23 2.14
C VAL A 91 -9.46 -1.57 3.47
N PRO A 92 -9.72 -2.86 3.77
CA PRO A 92 -10.28 -3.27 5.04
C PRO A 92 -9.38 -2.90 6.22
N GLY A 93 -9.97 -2.25 7.22
CA GLY A 93 -9.31 -1.91 8.47
C GLY A 93 -9.03 -3.15 9.34
N PRO A 94 -8.51 -2.95 10.56
CA PRO A 94 -8.13 -4.06 11.43
C PRO A 94 -9.30 -4.95 11.88
N TRP A 95 -10.54 -4.46 11.71
CA TRP A 95 -11.77 -5.19 12.02
C TRP A 95 -12.50 -5.74 10.78
N GLY A 96 -11.89 -5.64 9.59
CA GLY A 96 -12.47 -6.14 8.34
C GLY A 96 -13.48 -5.22 7.67
N TRP A 97 -13.68 -4.02 8.21
CA TRP A 97 -14.60 -3.02 7.64
C TRP A 97 -13.85 -1.94 6.87
N ALA A 98 -14.46 -1.42 5.80
CA ALA A 98 -14.02 -0.25 5.07
C ALA A 98 -15.23 0.64 4.72
N PRO A 99 -15.09 1.97 4.66
CA PRO A 99 -16.17 2.88 4.29
C PRO A 99 -16.85 2.53 2.97
N ILE A 100 -16.05 2.28 1.92
CA ILE A 100 -16.53 1.93 0.59
C ILE A 100 -16.42 0.40 0.42
N HIS A 101 -17.36 -0.33 1.03
CA HIS A 101 -17.32 -1.79 1.10
C HIS A 101 -18.00 -2.49 -0.10
N SER A 102 -18.94 -1.85 -0.81
CA SER A 102 -19.82 -2.53 -1.78
C SER A 102 -19.46 -2.37 -3.26
N SER A 103 -18.62 -1.38 -3.63
CA SER A 103 -18.44 -0.99 -5.04
C SER A 103 -17.02 -1.25 -5.54
N GLY A 104 -16.83 -2.21 -6.47
CA GLY A 104 -15.68 -2.32 -7.39
C GLY A 104 -14.29 -2.04 -6.81
N SER A 105 -14.07 -2.39 -5.54
CA SER A 105 -13.05 -1.77 -4.69
C SER A 105 -11.62 -2.09 -5.13
N MET A 106 -11.37 -3.27 -5.72
CA MET A 106 -10.02 -3.59 -6.18
C MET A 106 -9.56 -2.65 -7.31
N PHE A 107 -10.48 -2.28 -8.22
CA PHE A 107 -10.18 -1.34 -9.30
C PHE A 107 -10.07 0.09 -8.77
N TRP A 108 -10.85 0.46 -7.76
CA TRP A 108 -10.70 1.74 -7.08
C TRP A 108 -9.32 1.87 -6.44
N LEU A 109 -8.87 0.83 -5.72
CA LEU A 109 -7.53 0.79 -5.13
C LEU A 109 -6.46 0.96 -6.23
N ALA A 110 -6.52 0.16 -7.28
CA ALA A 110 -5.57 0.24 -8.39
C ALA A 110 -5.57 1.63 -9.06
N ALA A 111 -6.75 2.20 -9.34
CA ALA A 111 -6.88 3.52 -9.95
C ALA A 111 -6.35 4.64 -9.04
N SER A 112 -6.61 4.57 -7.73
CA SER A 112 -6.15 5.57 -6.76
C SER A 112 -4.62 5.59 -6.61
N LEU A 113 -3.98 4.42 -6.60
CA LEU A 113 -2.52 4.28 -6.59
C LEU A 113 -1.90 4.68 -7.94
N GLY A 114 -2.54 4.29 -9.05
CA GLY A 114 -2.13 4.71 -10.40
C GLY A 114 -2.21 6.23 -10.59
N LEU A 115 -3.24 6.88 -10.04
CA LEU A 115 -3.39 8.33 -10.06
C LEU A 115 -2.26 9.03 -9.26
N ALA A 116 -1.90 8.50 -8.08
CA ALA A 116 -0.74 9.00 -7.34
C ALA A 116 0.53 8.92 -8.18
N ARG A 117 0.83 7.74 -8.75
CA ARG A 117 2.03 7.53 -9.58
C ARG A 117 2.05 8.42 -10.82
N PHE A 118 0.91 8.61 -11.48
CA PHE A 118 0.79 9.47 -12.65
C PHE A 118 1.22 10.92 -12.33
N PHE A 119 0.67 11.53 -11.29
CA PHE A 119 1.04 12.89 -10.90
C PHE A 119 2.49 12.98 -10.40
N LEU A 120 2.95 11.97 -9.65
CA LEU A 120 4.33 11.93 -9.17
C LEU A 120 5.33 11.86 -10.35
N ALA A 121 5.02 11.09 -11.40
CA ALA A 121 5.82 11.01 -12.62
C ALA A 121 5.80 12.29 -13.45
N LEU A 122 4.65 12.97 -13.53
CA LEU A 122 4.59 14.28 -14.18
C LEU A 122 5.41 15.32 -13.43
N ALA A 123 5.31 15.37 -12.09
CA ALA A 123 6.08 16.31 -11.29
C ALA A 123 7.60 16.08 -11.41
N GLY A 124 8.05 14.83 -11.47
CA GLY A 124 9.46 14.52 -11.70
C GLY A 124 9.98 14.98 -13.07
N LEU A 125 9.11 15.09 -14.08
CA LEU A 125 9.45 15.66 -15.39
C LEU A 125 9.37 17.19 -15.42
N ASP A 126 8.52 17.78 -14.58
CA ASP A 126 8.21 19.20 -14.55
C ASP A 126 9.29 20.06 -13.87
N ALA A 127 9.97 19.52 -12.85
CA ALA A 127 10.95 20.28 -12.06
C ALA A 127 12.22 20.70 -12.83
N GLY A 128 12.41 20.22 -14.07
CA GLY A 128 13.51 20.60 -14.96
C GLY A 128 14.88 19.97 -14.61
N GLY A 129 14.93 19.11 -13.59
CA GLY A 129 16.12 18.35 -13.20
C GLY A 129 16.36 17.11 -14.06
N THR A 130 17.64 16.72 -14.24
CA THR A 130 18.01 15.51 -15.00
C THR A 130 17.62 14.22 -14.27
N PHE A 131 17.63 14.23 -12.94
CA PHE A 131 17.33 13.06 -12.11
C PHE A 131 15.83 12.75 -12.00
N GLY A 132 14.98 13.79 -11.91
CA GLY A 132 13.52 13.63 -11.85
C GLY A 132 12.98 12.91 -13.08
N GLY A 133 13.45 13.28 -14.28
CA GLY A 133 13.05 12.60 -15.52
C GLY A 133 13.59 11.17 -15.63
N MET A 134 14.82 10.92 -15.19
CA MET A 134 15.37 9.55 -15.12
C MET A 134 14.61 8.67 -14.13
N GLY A 135 14.27 9.19 -12.94
CA GLY A 135 13.48 8.50 -11.94
C GLY A 135 12.07 8.17 -12.46
N SER A 136 11.40 9.16 -13.06
CA SER A 136 10.06 9.01 -13.63
C SER A 136 10.00 7.96 -14.74
N SER A 137 10.97 7.97 -15.66
CA SER A 137 11.07 6.97 -16.72
C SER A 137 11.21 5.54 -16.17
N ARG A 138 12.03 5.37 -15.11
CA ARG A 138 12.24 4.07 -14.46
C ARG A 138 11.03 3.62 -13.67
N GLU A 139 10.36 4.53 -12.96
CA GLU A 139 9.15 4.22 -12.19
C GLU A 139 8.03 3.77 -13.12
N VAL A 140 7.80 4.48 -14.24
CA VAL A 140 6.80 4.10 -15.25
C VAL A 140 7.14 2.74 -15.89
N PHE A 141 8.42 2.46 -16.14
CA PHE A 141 8.87 1.15 -16.64
C PHE A 141 8.54 0.01 -15.66
N VAL A 142 8.80 0.21 -14.37
CA VAL A 142 8.45 -0.78 -13.32
C VAL A 142 6.93 -0.91 -13.22
N ALA A 143 6.21 0.20 -13.14
CA ALA A 143 4.75 0.24 -13.01
C ALA A 143 4.03 -0.49 -14.15
N ALA A 144 4.50 -0.34 -15.39
CA ALA A 144 3.94 -1.03 -16.55
C ALA A 144 3.96 -2.57 -16.43
N LEU A 145 4.86 -3.11 -15.61
CA LEU A 145 4.95 -4.55 -15.31
C LEU A 145 4.21 -4.93 -14.03
N VAL A 146 4.22 -4.05 -13.03
CA VAL A 146 3.61 -4.26 -11.70
C VAL A 146 2.08 -4.20 -11.77
N GLU A 147 1.50 -3.22 -12.47
CA GLU A 147 0.04 -3.00 -12.48
C GLU A 147 -0.78 -4.18 -13.03
N PRO A 148 -0.43 -4.79 -14.19
CA PRO A 148 -1.18 -5.94 -14.68
C PRO A 148 -1.10 -7.12 -13.71
N GLY A 149 0.08 -7.34 -13.11
CA GLY A 149 0.24 -8.36 -12.08
C GLY A 149 -0.62 -8.09 -10.85
N PHE A 150 -0.67 -6.83 -10.39
CA PHE A 150 -1.45 -6.43 -9.23
C PHE A 150 -2.94 -6.73 -9.44
N ILE A 151 -3.48 -6.29 -10.58
CA ILE A 151 -4.88 -6.53 -10.94
C ILE A 151 -5.13 -8.03 -11.10
N LEU A 152 -4.25 -8.77 -11.78
CA LEU A 152 -4.45 -10.20 -12.03
C LEU A 152 -4.43 -11.02 -10.73
N SER A 153 -3.50 -10.72 -9.81
CA SER A 153 -3.44 -11.39 -8.50
C SER A 153 -4.71 -11.16 -7.66
N LEU A 154 -5.25 -9.94 -7.66
CA LEU A 154 -6.53 -9.64 -7.01
C LEU A 154 -7.73 -10.23 -7.76
N ALA A 155 -7.68 -10.29 -9.09
CA ALA A 155 -8.74 -10.88 -9.90
C ALA A 155 -8.91 -12.38 -9.63
N VAL A 156 -7.81 -13.11 -9.43
CA VAL A 156 -7.89 -14.52 -9.03
C VAL A 156 -8.62 -14.67 -7.70
N LEU A 157 -8.28 -13.86 -6.68
CA LEU A 157 -8.99 -13.87 -5.40
C LEU A 157 -10.46 -13.43 -5.55
N ALA A 158 -10.74 -12.49 -6.45
CA ALA A 158 -12.10 -12.07 -6.79
C ALA A 158 -12.94 -13.21 -7.36
N LEU A 159 -12.37 -14.00 -8.28
CA LEU A 159 -13.03 -15.16 -8.88
C LEU A 159 -13.19 -16.32 -7.88
N MET A 160 -12.27 -16.46 -6.92
CA MET A 160 -12.43 -17.42 -5.83
C MET A 160 -13.62 -17.07 -4.94
N THR A 161 -13.77 -15.79 -4.61
CA THR A 161 -14.75 -15.28 -3.64
C THR A 161 -16.03 -14.71 -4.26
N GLU A 162 -16.14 -14.70 -5.59
CA GLU A 162 -17.27 -14.18 -6.38
C GLU A 162 -17.60 -12.71 -6.09
N THR A 163 -16.60 -11.94 -5.67
CA THR A 163 -16.78 -10.52 -5.37
C THR A 163 -15.54 -9.71 -5.73
N THR A 164 -15.76 -8.52 -6.28
CA THR A 164 -14.69 -7.54 -6.52
C THR A 164 -14.45 -6.64 -5.32
N SER A 165 -15.23 -6.81 -4.24
CA SER A 165 -15.11 -6.04 -3.00
C SER A 165 -13.96 -6.56 -2.13
N LEU A 166 -13.05 -5.73 -1.62
CA LEU A 166 -11.91 -6.14 -0.80
C LEU A 166 -12.38 -6.59 0.58
N VAL A 167 -13.40 -5.91 1.11
CA VAL A 167 -14.12 -6.32 2.32
C VAL A 167 -14.76 -7.69 2.10
N GLY A 168 -15.52 -7.88 1.03
CA GLY A 168 -16.14 -9.17 0.71
C GLY A 168 -15.13 -10.28 0.44
N MET A 169 -14.00 -9.98 -0.22
CA MET A 169 -12.90 -10.94 -0.40
C MET A 169 -12.37 -11.41 0.95
N SER A 170 -12.02 -10.48 1.84
CA SER A 170 -11.53 -10.84 3.18
C SER A 170 -12.58 -11.65 3.96
N ALA A 171 -13.86 -11.29 3.88
CA ALA A 171 -14.94 -12.02 4.52
C ALA A 171 -15.09 -13.46 4.00
N ALA A 172 -15.14 -13.63 2.68
CA ALA A 172 -15.31 -14.93 2.05
C ALA A 172 -14.09 -15.85 2.27
N LEU A 173 -12.88 -15.28 2.31
CA LEU A 173 -11.65 -16.03 2.57
C LEU A 173 -11.56 -16.61 4.00
N GLN A 174 -12.40 -16.18 4.95
CA GLN A 174 -12.47 -16.80 6.28
C GLN A 174 -12.99 -18.23 6.25
N GLY A 175 -13.89 -18.54 5.31
CA GLY A 175 -14.45 -19.88 5.14
C GLY A 175 -13.59 -20.81 4.27
N LEU A 176 -12.56 -20.27 3.62
CA LEU A 176 -11.69 -21.01 2.71
C LEU A 176 -10.34 -21.33 3.36
N SER A 177 -9.78 -22.48 3.01
CA SER A 177 -8.45 -22.85 3.51
C SER A 177 -7.38 -21.92 2.94
N ILE A 178 -6.35 -21.63 3.73
CA ILE A 178 -5.17 -20.90 3.24
C ILE A 178 -4.38 -21.77 2.24
N PHE A 179 -4.48 -23.11 2.36
CA PHE A 179 -3.70 -24.06 1.59
C PHE A 179 -4.23 -24.37 0.19
N GLU A 180 -5.24 -23.64 -0.28
CA GLU A 180 -5.70 -23.76 -1.66
C GLU A 180 -4.62 -23.23 -2.62
N THR A 181 -4.22 -24.06 -3.58
CA THR A 181 -3.16 -23.74 -4.54
C THR A 181 -3.38 -22.39 -5.25
N PRO A 182 -4.59 -22.05 -5.73
CA PRO A 182 -4.82 -20.75 -6.36
C PRO A 182 -4.61 -19.58 -5.39
N ARG A 183 -5.01 -19.72 -4.12
CA ARG A 183 -4.85 -18.69 -3.09
C ARG A 183 -3.37 -18.45 -2.78
N ILE A 184 -2.58 -19.51 -2.57
CA ILE A 184 -1.15 -19.39 -2.28
C ILE A 184 -0.42 -18.69 -3.43
N LEU A 185 -0.69 -19.11 -4.67
CA LEU A 185 -0.03 -18.53 -5.84
C LEU A 185 -0.43 -17.06 -6.06
N ALA A 186 -1.71 -16.72 -5.85
CA ALA A 186 -2.18 -15.33 -5.92
C ALA A 186 -1.55 -14.45 -4.83
N LEU A 187 -1.48 -14.95 -3.58
CA LEU A 187 -0.83 -14.24 -2.47
C LEU A 187 0.67 -14.07 -2.71
N PHE A 188 1.35 -15.10 -3.25
CA PHE A 188 2.77 -15.02 -3.59
C PHE A 188 3.02 -13.99 -4.69
N ALA A 189 2.19 -13.99 -5.74
CA ALA A 189 2.26 -12.98 -6.78
C ALA A 189 2.07 -11.57 -6.21
N LEU A 190 0.99 -11.37 -5.45
CA LEU A 190 0.66 -10.08 -4.84
C LEU A 190 1.78 -9.61 -3.91
N PHE A 191 2.40 -10.52 -3.16
CA PHE A 191 3.55 -10.23 -2.31
C PHE A 191 4.76 -9.69 -3.10
N VAL A 192 5.16 -10.35 -4.20
CA VAL A 192 6.26 -9.89 -5.07
C VAL A 192 5.96 -8.52 -5.67
N ILE A 193 4.71 -8.32 -6.09
CA ILE A 193 4.23 -7.07 -6.71
C ILE A 193 4.19 -5.94 -5.67
N VAL A 194 3.76 -6.21 -4.44
CA VAL A 194 3.75 -5.21 -3.36
C VAL A 194 5.16 -4.75 -3.01
N ILE A 195 6.17 -5.62 -3.02
CA ILE A 195 7.56 -5.18 -2.82
C ILE A 195 7.97 -4.16 -3.89
N ALA A 196 7.59 -4.40 -5.14
CA ALA A 196 7.90 -3.52 -6.25
C ALA A 196 7.15 -2.19 -6.18
N GLU A 197 5.85 -2.22 -5.89
CA GLU A 197 4.99 -1.03 -5.75
C GLU A 197 5.42 -0.12 -4.58
N LEU A 198 6.05 -0.70 -3.55
CA LEU A 198 6.63 0.04 -2.43
C LEU A 198 8.04 0.57 -2.68
N GLY A 199 8.66 0.29 -3.84
CA GLY A 199 10.03 0.72 -4.12
C GLY A 199 11.05 0.12 -3.13
N ARG A 200 10.78 -1.08 -2.61
CA ARG A 200 11.60 -1.74 -1.59
C ARG A 200 12.56 -2.75 -2.20
N ILE A 201 13.60 -3.13 -1.44
CA ILE A 201 14.64 -4.07 -1.91
C ILE A 201 13.97 -5.43 -2.13
N PRO A 202 14.17 -6.10 -3.29
CA PRO A 202 15.26 -5.92 -4.27
C PRO A 202 15.03 -4.93 -5.43
N VAL A 203 13.85 -4.31 -5.55
CA VAL A 203 13.47 -3.49 -6.71
C VAL A 203 14.11 -2.09 -6.64
N ASP A 204 13.87 -1.36 -5.56
CA ASP A 204 14.55 -0.09 -5.28
C ASP A 204 15.01 -0.04 -3.81
N ASN A 205 15.75 1.01 -3.43
CA ASN A 205 16.16 1.23 -2.06
C ASN A 205 15.82 2.67 -1.63
N PRO A 206 14.82 2.87 -0.76
CA PRO A 206 14.43 4.21 -0.31
C PRO A 206 15.52 4.88 0.54
N ASP A 207 16.43 4.11 1.12
CA ASP A 207 17.52 4.66 1.94
C ASP A 207 18.72 5.13 1.10
N THR A 208 18.69 4.96 -0.24
CA THR A 208 19.81 5.33 -1.12
C THR A 208 19.57 6.68 -1.80
N HIS A 209 20.40 7.66 -1.46
CA HIS A 209 20.41 8.98 -2.10
C HIS A 209 21.46 9.10 -3.23
N LEU A 210 21.86 7.98 -3.85
CA LEU A 210 22.77 7.99 -4.99
C LEU A 210 22.01 8.30 -6.27
N GLU A 211 22.11 9.56 -6.71
CA GLU A 211 21.29 10.19 -7.75
C GLU A 211 21.10 9.34 -9.02
N LEU A 212 22.15 8.66 -9.48
CA LEU A 212 22.13 7.85 -10.71
C LEU A 212 21.35 6.54 -10.59
N THR A 213 21.12 6.02 -9.38
CA THR A 213 20.46 4.73 -9.17
C THR A 213 19.04 4.84 -8.63
N MET A 214 18.58 6.05 -8.29
CA MET A 214 17.26 6.26 -7.70
C MET A 214 16.16 5.98 -8.72
N ILE A 215 15.04 5.44 -8.24
CA ILE A 215 13.79 5.37 -8.98
C ILE A 215 12.80 6.30 -8.29
N HIS A 216 12.33 5.92 -7.09
CA HIS A 216 11.29 6.67 -6.39
C HIS A 216 11.80 8.00 -5.83
N GLU A 217 12.91 7.96 -5.09
CA GLU A 217 13.55 9.15 -4.50
C GLU A 217 13.96 10.18 -5.57
N GLY A 218 14.28 9.73 -6.79
CA GLY A 218 14.65 10.61 -7.90
C GLY A 218 13.54 11.59 -8.27
N MET A 219 12.28 11.22 -8.10
CA MET A 219 11.12 12.04 -8.43
C MET A 219 10.75 13.03 -7.30
N LEU A 220 11.29 12.81 -6.09
CA LEU A 220 11.01 13.60 -4.89
C LEU A 220 12.08 14.66 -4.61
N LEU A 221 13.25 14.57 -5.26
CA LEU A 221 14.44 15.38 -4.97
C LEU A 221 14.21 16.89 -4.92
N ASP A 222 13.40 17.41 -5.85
CA ASP A 222 13.18 18.84 -6.00
C ASP A 222 12.16 19.39 -4.98
N TYR A 223 11.46 18.52 -4.24
CA TYR A 223 10.50 18.92 -3.22
C TYR A 223 11.18 19.25 -1.89
N SER A 224 10.68 20.28 -1.23
CA SER A 224 11.12 20.71 0.09
C SER A 224 9.94 21.08 0.99
N GLY A 225 10.22 21.40 2.25
CA GLY A 225 9.19 21.93 3.16
C GLY A 225 7.97 21.02 3.37
N PRO A 226 6.76 21.60 3.44
CA PRO A 226 5.50 20.86 3.64
C PRO A 226 5.13 19.92 2.49
N SER A 227 5.46 20.26 1.24
CA SER A 227 5.19 19.41 0.07
C SER A 227 5.91 18.07 0.15
N LEU A 228 7.19 18.07 0.55
CA LEU A 228 7.92 16.83 0.86
C LEU A 228 7.26 16.08 2.04
N GLY A 229 6.73 16.81 3.03
CA GLY A 229 5.95 16.25 4.12
C GLY A 229 4.69 15.48 3.66
N PHE A 230 3.93 16.03 2.72
CA PHE A 230 2.75 15.35 2.15
C PHE A 230 3.13 14.12 1.34
N LEU A 231 4.18 14.20 0.51
CA LEU A 231 4.64 13.06 -0.29
C LEU A 231 5.18 11.93 0.59
N THR A 232 6.01 12.25 1.59
CA THR A 232 6.52 11.24 2.55
C THR A 232 5.40 10.64 3.39
N TRP A 233 4.35 11.38 3.72
CA TRP A 233 3.18 10.83 4.41
C TRP A 233 2.36 9.91 3.50
N ALA A 234 2.16 10.30 2.24
CA ALA A 234 1.47 9.48 1.25
C ALA A 234 2.19 8.15 0.99
N GLU A 235 3.53 8.14 0.96
CA GLU A 235 4.32 6.92 0.84
C GLU A 235 4.16 6.00 2.05
N GLN A 236 4.22 6.56 3.27
CA GLN A 236 3.97 5.82 4.51
C GLN A 236 2.55 5.25 4.56
N LEU A 237 1.57 6.00 4.06
CA LEU A 237 0.18 5.56 3.94
C LEU A 237 0.04 4.42 2.91
N LYS A 238 0.63 4.57 1.72
CA LYS A 238 0.66 3.53 0.68
C LYS A 238 1.24 2.22 1.23
N GLN A 239 2.33 2.31 2.00
CA GLN A 239 2.94 1.17 2.68
C GLN A 239 2.01 0.49 3.68
N LEU A 240 1.37 1.27 4.53
CA LEU A 240 0.39 0.74 5.47
C LEU A 240 -0.76 0.04 4.73
N LEU A 241 -1.29 0.66 3.68
CA LEU A 241 -2.43 0.14 2.92
C LEU A 241 -2.12 -1.19 2.24
N LEU A 242 -0.97 -1.31 1.56
CA LEU A 242 -0.61 -2.55 0.88
C LEU A 242 -0.25 -3.68 1.84
N LEU A 243 0.40 -3.37 2.97
CA LEU A 243 0.67 -4.37 4.01
C LEU A 243 -0.61 -4.78 4.75
N GLN A 244 -1.53 -3.86 4.99
CA GLN A 244 -2.84 -4.15 5.57
C GLN A 244 -3.68 -5.01 4.63
N LEU A 245 -3.66 -4.73 3.31
CA LEU A 245 -4.31 -5.57 2.32
C LEU A 245 -3.77 -7.00 2.36
N LEU A 246 -2.44 -7.17 2.35
CA LEU A 246 -1.81 -8.49 2.52
C LEU A 246 -2.25 -9.16 3.84
N ALA A 247 -2.27 -8.40 4.94
CA ALA A 247 -2.71 -8.89 6.23
C ALA A 247 -4.14 -9.46 6.18
N CYS A 248 -5.07 -8.71 5.60
CA CYS A 248 -6.47 -9.10 5.47
C CYS A 248 -6.70 -10.28 4.52
N LEU A 249 -5.86 -10.48 3.50
CA LEU A 249 -5.99 -11.61 2.58
C LEU A 249 -5.35 -12.90 3.11
N ILE A 250 -4.28 -12.79 3.90
CA ILE A 250 -3.60 -13.93 4.53
C ILE A 250 -4.38 -14.39 5.78
N LEU A 251 -4.65 -13.45 6.69
CA LEU A 251 -5.37 -13.70 7.94
C LEU A 251 -6.64 -12.85 7.94
N PRO A 252 -7.71 -13.35 7.30
CA PRO A 252 -8.95 -12.60 7.18
C PRO A 252 -9.65 -12.46 8.54
N VAL A 253 -9.88 -11.21 8.93
CA VAL A 253 -10.68 -10.83 10.09
C VAL A 253 -11.88 -10.05 9.57
N ASN A 254 -13.08 -10.52 9.85
CA ASN A 254 -14.33 -9.81 9.59
C ASN A 254 -15.20 -9.86 10.85
N ILE A 255 -15.17 -8.76 11.59
CA ILE A 255 -16.19 -8.49 12.58
C ILE A 255 -17.18 -7.60 11.85
N GLN A 256 -18.45 -7.99 11.77
CA GLN A 256 -19.51 -7.14 11.22
C GLN A 256 -19.80 -5.97 12.18
N VAL A 257 -18.82 -5.09 12.41
CA VAL A 257 -18.80 -4.06 13.46
C VAL A 257 -20.05 -3.19 13.42
N MET A 258 -20.57 -2.92 12.22
CA MET A 258 -21.78 -2.11 12.04
C MET A 258 -23.06 -2.83 12.46
N ASN A 259 -23.20 -4.12 12.17
CA ASN A 259 -24.38 -4.90 12.51
C ASN A 259 -24.42 -5.22 14.01
N SER A 260 -23.24 -5.41 14.60
CA SER A 260 -23.11 -5.82 15.99
C SER A 260 -23.12 -4.64 16.98
N TRP A 261 -22.99 -3.39 16.53
CA TRP A 261 -23.09 -2.21 17.42
C TRP A 261 -24.48 -2.10 18.07
N SER A 262 -25.55 -2.48 17.36
CA SER A 262 -26.91 -2.54 17.91
C SER A 262 -27.14 -3.71 18.87
N GLU A 263 -26.34 -4.78 18.77
CA GLU A 263 -26.47 -6.00 19.59
C GLU A 263 -25.51 -6.01 20.80
N GLY A 264 -24.58 -5.05 20.87
CA GLY A 264 -23.58 -4.96 21.93
C GLY A 264 -22.37 -5.84 21.65
N ILE A 265 -21.40 -5.32 20.89
CA ILE A 265 -20.09 -5.99 20.73
C ILE A 265 -19.38 -6.01 22.08
N SER A 266 -18.96 -7.18 22.54
CA SER A 266 -18.08 -7.26 23.70
C SER A 266 -16.78 -6.50 23.40
N PHE A 267 -16.45 -5.50 24.22
CA PHE A 267 -15.22 -4.70 24.06
C PHE A 267 -13.97 -5.59 23.95
N GLY A 268 -13.97 -6.74 24.63
CA GLY A 268 -12.92 -7.76 24.53
C GLY A 268 -12.74 -8.37 23.13
N MET A 269 -13.81 -8.57 22.36
CA MET A 269 -13.70 -9.06 20.98
C MET A 269 -13.09 -8.00 20.05
N LEU A 270 -13.52 -6.74 20.16
CA LEU A 270 -12.94 -5.63 19.39
C LEU A 270 -11.45 -5.47 19.67
N LEU A 271 -11.06 -5.54 20.94
CA LEU A 271 -9.69 -5.34 21.38
C LEU A 271 -8.79 -6.53 21.00
N SER A 272 -9.26 -7.78 21.18
CA SER A 272 -8.49 -8.97 20.78
C SER A 272 -8.21 -9.03 19.28
N HIS A 273 -9.21 -8.75 18.43
CA HIS A 273 -9.02 -8.75 16.98
C HIS A 273 -8.19 -7.56 16.50
N GLY A 274 -8.37 -6.38 17.11
CA GLY A 274 -7.52 -5.23 16.84
C GLY A 274 -6.05 -5.49 17.16
N ILE A 275 -5.77 -6.15 18.30
CA ILE A 275 -4.42 -6.57 18.69
C ILE A 275 -3.88 -7.64 17.75
N LEU A 276 -4.70 -8.63 17.37
CA LEU A 276 -4.28 -9.69 16.46
C LEU A 276 -3.86 -9.10 15.11
N GLN A 277 -4.71 -8.26 14.51
CA GLN A 277 -4.43 -7.71 13.18
C GLN A 277 -3.26 -6.72 13.20
N SER A 278 -3.18 -5.85 14.22
CA SER A 278 -2.03 -4.94 14.38
C SER A 278 -0.73 -5.69 14.69
N GLY A 279 -0.79 -6.77 15.47
CA GLY A 279 0.33 -7.67 15.72
C GLY A 279 0.79 -8.39 14.46
N PHE A 280 -0.16 -8.86 13.63
CA PHE A 280 0.15 -9.49 12.35
C PHE A 280 0.73 -8.49 11.34
N LEU A 281 0.22 -7.26 11.31
CA LEU A 281 0.77 -6.18 10.50
C LEU A 281 2.21 -5.82 10.95
N ALA A 282 2.47 -5.78 12.26
CA ALA A 282 3.82 -5.59 12.79
C ALA A 282 4.75 -6.75 12.40
N LEU A 283 4.26 -7.99 12.41
CA LEU A 283 4.98 -9.17 11.93
C LEU A 283 5.30 -9.05 10.44
N LEU A 284 4.33 -8.70 9.58
CA LEU A 284 4.59 -8.44 8.17
C LEU A 284 5.62 -7.31 7.98
N GLY A 285 5.52 -6.24 8.76
CA GLY A 285 6.53 -5.17 8.78
C GLY A 285 7.92 -5.69 9.16
N THR A 286 8.04 -6.56 10.17
CA THR A 286 9.32 -7.21 10.52
C THR A 286 9.83 -8.07 9.37
N PHE A 287 8.95 -8.84 8.72
CA PHE A 287 9.31 -9.72 7.61
C PHE A 287 9.84 -8.92 6.42
N PHE A 288 9.16 -7.86 6.00
CA PHE A 288 9.65 -6.95 4.96
C PHE A 288 11.00 -6.32 5.34
N ALA A 289 11.15 -5.85 6.58
CA ALA A 289 12.43 -5.32 7.06
C ALA A 289 13.56 -6.36 7.00
N THR A 290 13.27 -7.62 7.38
CA THR A 290 14.25 -8.71 7.32
C THR A 290 14.65 -9.03 5.88
N LEU A 291 13.69 -9.04 4.95
CA LEU A 291 13.95 -9.31 3.55
C LEU A 291 14.82 -8.23 2.92
N GLU A 292 14.59 -6.97 3.27
CA GLU A 292 15.45 -5.87 2.83
C GLU A 292 16.86 -5.94 3.40
N SER A 293 17.00 -6.42 4.63
CA SER A 293 18.31 -6.56 5.27
C SER A 293 19.12 -7.75 4.73
N ILE A 294 18.47 -8.77 4.19
CA ILE A 294 19.12 -9.98 3.65
C ILE A 294 19.38 -9.87 2.14
N ASN A 295 18.54 -9.12 1.42
CA ASN A 295 18.66 -8.97 -0.04
C ASN A 295 19.46 -7.73 -0.46
N VAL A 296 19.89 -7.74 -1.71
CA VAL A 296 20.60 -6.62 -2.35
C VAL A 296 19.75 -6.04 -3.47
N LYS A 297 19.90 -4.73 -3.70
CA LYS A 297 19.26 -4.04 -4.82
C LYS A 297 19.69 -4.68 -6.14
N VAL A 298 18.71 -5.09 -6.93
CA VAL A 298 18.91 -5.67 -8.26
C VAL A 298 19.08 -4.55 -9.29
N ARG A 299 19.85 -4.81 -10.35
CA ARG A 299 20.01 -3.85 -11.46
C ARG A 299 18.67 -3.67 -12.19
N LEU A 300 18.37 -2.45 -12.63
CA LEU A 300 17.14 -2.08 -13.34
C LEU A 300 16.74 -3.09 -14.44
N PHE A 301 17.69 -3.50 -15.29
CA PHE A 301 17.44 -4.45 -16.38
C PHE A 301 17.11 -5.88 -15.95
N ARG A 302 17.30 -6.23 -14.68
CA ARG A 302 16.92 -7.54 -14.10
C ARG A 302 15.61 -7.47 -13.31
N ILE A 303 15.07 -6.28 -13.03
CA ILE A 303 13.77 -6.11 -12.38
C ILE A 303 12.64 -6.81 -13.15
N PRO A 304 12.58 -6.75 -14.50
CA PRO A 304 11.57 -7.49 -15.25
C PRO A 304 11.55 -8.99 -14.97
N ASN A 305 12.71 -9.60 -14.75
CA ASN A 305 12.77 -11.04 -14.43
C ASN A 305 12.16 -11.33 -13.06
N VAL A 306 12.37 -10.44 -12.07
CA VAL A 306 11.76 -10.58 -10.75
C VAL A 306 10.25 -10.44 -10.83
N LEU A 307 9.77 -9.42 -11.54
CA LEU A 307 8.34 -9.15 -11.72
C LEU A 307 7.64 -10.23 -12.57
N ALA A 308 8.35 -10.77 -13.57
CA ALA A 308 7.84 -11.87 -14.38
C ALA A 308 7.55 -13.11 -13.54
N MET A 309 8.31 -13.39 -12.46
CA MET A 309 7.98 -14.49 -11.54
C MET A 309 6.65 -14.25 -10.83
N GLY A 310 6.41 -13.02 -10.36
CA GLY A 310 5.14 -12.64 -9.73
C GLY A 310 3.96 -12.74 -10.71
N LEU A 311 4.13 -12.22 -11.94
CA LEU A 311 3.12 -12.28 -12.98
C LEU A 311 2.84 -13.73 -13.43
N ALA A 312 3.88 -14.54 -13.60
CA ALA A 312 3.74 -15.96 -13.91
C ALA A 312 3.00 -16.72 -12.79
N ALA A 313 3.31 -16.43 -11.53
CA ALA A 313 2.58 -17.01 -10.40
C ALA A 313 1.09 -16.61 -10.40
N ALA A 314 0.76 -15.37 -10.73
CA ALA A 314 -0.62 -14.91 -10.85
C ALA A 314 -1.36 -15.64 -12.00
N VAL A 315 -0.72 -15.83 -13.15
CA VAL A 315 -1.28 -16.59 -14.28
C VAL A 315 -1.48 -18.06 -13.90
N LEU A 316 -0.51 -18.68 -13.21
CA LEU A 316 -0.67 -20.05 -12.69
C LEU A 316 -1.79 -20.16 -11.66
N ALA A 317 -1.97 -19.15 -10.82
CA ALA A 317 -3.09 -19.07 -9.88
C ALA A 317 -4.44 -19.07 -10.62
N LEU A 318 -4.55 -18.32 -11.71
CA LEU A 318 -5.75 -18.30 -12.56
C LEU A 318 -6.01 -19.65 -13.23
N LEU A 319 -4.96 -20.27 -13.81
CA LEU A 319 -5.09 -21.57 -14.47
C LEU A 319 -5.49 -22.67 -13.49
N THR A 320 -4.85 -22.72 -12.32
CA THR A 320 -5.20 -23.70 -11.27
C THR A 320 -6.61 -23.50 -10.76
N LEU A 321 -7.07 -22.25 -10.60
CA LEU A 321 -8.46 -21.96 -10.25
C LEU A 321 -9.43 -22.45 -11.33
N TRP A 322 -9.12 -22.22 -12.60
CA TRP A 322 -9.96 -22.64 -13.72
C TRP A 322 -10.09 -24.17 -13.77
N ILE A 323 -9.00 -24.89 -13.51
CA ILE A 323 -8.99 -26.36 -13.45
C ILE A 323 -9.80 -26.87 -12.25
N THR A 324 -9.66 -26.27 -11.06
CA THR A 324 -10.33 -26.76 -9.85
C THR A 324 -11.83 -26.45 -9.82
N LYS A 325 -12.27 -25.30 -10.34
CA LYS A 325 -13.69 -24.91 -10.40
C LYS A 325 -14.43 -25.44 -11.65
N GLY A 326 -13.75 -26.12 -12.58
CA GLY A 326 -14.39 -26.83 -13.69
C GLY A 326 -14.92 -25.93 -14.81
N GLY A 327 -14.20 -24.87 -15.16
CA GLY A 327 -14.61 -23.89 -16.18
C GLY A 327 -15.67 -22.93 -15.65
N ILE A 328 -15.34 -21.63 -15.61
CA ILE A 328 -16.29 -20.55 -15.28
C ILE A 328 -17.33 -20.44 -16.40
#